data_AF-A0A367S0R7-F1
#
_entry.id   AF-A0A367S0R7-F1
#
_cell.length_a   1.000
_cell.length_b   1.000
_cell.length_c   1.000
_cell.angle_alpha   90.00
_cell.angle_beta   90.00
_cell.angle_gamma   90.00
#
_symmetry.space_group_name_H-M   'P 1'
#
loop_
_entity.id
_entity.type
_entity.pdbx_description
1 polymer ?
#
loop_
_entity_poly.entity_id
_entity_poly.type
_entity_poly.pdbx_seq_one_letter_code
_entity_poly.pdbx_strand_id
1 'polypeptide(L)'
;MPDSRLLPKQQQALEKFLAGNAPTPLLIERVGGRKLPKHKPGSHPANTILRCLRRAAPTHFTDHKGCNRSKFADIWLPDGTVKFLSIQGAARLQGFPDWYEFPNETATAGSIIGYSVPPSFATQLFMSAQSIAM
;
A
#
# COMPACT_ATOMS: atom_id res chain seq x y z
N MET A 1 -5.10 1.28 -13.12
CA MET A 1 -3.71 1.04 -12.65
C MET A 1 -2.90 0.45 -13.80
N PRO A 2 -1.65 0.89 -14.02
CA PRO A 2 -0.81 0.39 -15.12
C PRO A 2 -0.43 -1.08 -14.93
N ASP A 3 -0.18 -1.77 -16.04
CA ASP A 3 0.43 -3.10 -16.04
C ASP A 3 1.85 -3.06 -15.46
N SER A 4 2.23 -4.15 -14.80
CA SER A 4 3.53 -4.31 -14.16
C SER A 4 4.02 -5.74 -14.27
N ARG A 5 5.21 -6.00 -13.74
CA ARG A 5 5.80 -7.34 -13.62
C ARG A 5 6.41 -7.48 -12.23
N LEU A 6 6.24 -8.65 -11.64
CA LEU A 6 6.86 -8.97 -10.36
C LEU A 6 8.39 -9.04 -10.53
N LEU A 7 9.10 -8.46 -9.57
CA LEU A 7 10.54 -8.67 -9.44
C LEU A 7 10.83 -10.10 -8.97
N PRO A 8 12.04 -10.65 -9.21
CA PRO A 8 12.38 -12.02 -8.79
C PRO A 8 12.09 -12.32 -7.32
N LYS A 9 12.37 -11.36 -6.42
CA LYS A 9 12.05 -11.51 -4.99
C LYS A 9 10.55 -11.46 -4.67
N GLN A 10 9.77 -10.70 -5.44
CA GLN A 10 8.31 -10.68 -5.30
C GLN A 10 7.69 -11.98 -5.81
N GLN A 11 8.23 -12.49 -6.93
CA GLN A 11 7.86 -13.80 -7.46
C GLN A 11 8.13 -14.91 -6.43
N GLN A 12 9.31 -14.92 -5.81
CA GLN A 12 9.63 -15.86 -4.75
C GLN A 12 8.70 -15.73 -3.52
N ALA A 13 8.30 -14.51 -3.17
CA ALA A 13 7.35 -14.28 -2.08
C ALA A 13 5.93 -14.79 -2.43
N LEU A 14 5.49 -14.60 -3.69
CA LEU A 14 4.23 -15.12 -4.20
C LEU A 14 4.21 -16.65 -4.18
N GLU A 15 5.24 -17.30 -4.73
CA GLU A 15 5.35 -18.76 -4.77
C GLU A 15 5.30 -19.36 -3.36
N LYS A 16 6.03 -18.74 -2.42
CA LYS A 16 6.01 -19.16 -1.01
C LYS A 16 4.61 -19.03 -0.38
N PHE A 17 3.84 -17.98 -0.73
CA PHE A 17 2.48 -17.81 -0.25
C PHE A 17 1.56 -18.89 -0.84
N LEU A 18 1.61 -19.12 -2.16
CA LEU A 18 0.77 -20.08 -2.87
C LEU A 18 1.05 -21.54 -2.49
N ALA A 19 2.25 -21.86 -1.98
CA ALA A 19 2.59 -23.19 -1.50
C ALA A 19 1.70 -23.68 -0.33
N GLY A 20 1.04 -22.76 0.39
CA GLY A 20 0.18 -23.11 1.54
C GLY A 20 -1.17 -22.40 1.56
N ASN A 21 -1.50 -21.59 0.55
CA ASN A 21 -2.72 -20.78 0.52
C ASN A 21 -3.37 -20.83 -0.85
N ALA A 22 -4.70 -20.73 -0.88
CA ALA A 22 -5.43 -20.58 -2.13
C ALA A 22 -5.08 -19.25 -2.83
N PRO A 23 -5.09 -19.21 -4.17
CA PRO A 23 -4.91 -17.98 -4.93
C PRO A 23 -5.90 -16.88 -4.49
N THR A 24 -5.37 -15.74 -4.04
CA THR A 24 -6.14 -14.55 -3.64
C THR A 24 -5.40 -13.29 -4.09
N PRO A 25 -6.07 -12.15 -4.35
CA PRO A 25 -5.38 -10.90 -4.61
C PRO A 25 -4.36 -10.57 -3.52
N LEU A 26 -3.13 -10.22 -3.93
CA LEU A 26 -2.03 -9.89 -3.04
C LEU A 26 -1.48 -8.51 -3.37
N LEU A 27 -1.36 -7.66 -2.35
CA LEU A 27 -0.51 -6.48 -2.40
C LEU A 27 0.89 -6.87 -1.96
N ILE A 28 1.89 -6.76 -2.84
CA ILE A 28 3.27 -7.19 -2.61
C ILE A 28 4.19 -5.97 -2.66
N GLU A 29 4.89 -5.69 -1.57
CA GLU A 29 5.87 -4.61 -1.52
C GLU A 29 6.98 -4.86 -2.56
N ARG A 30 7.48 -3.79 -3.21
CA ARG A 30 8.64 -3.90 -4.11
C ARG A 30 9.97 -4.01 -3.36
N VAL A 31 9.97 -3.69 -2.06
CA VAL A 31 11.18 -3.46 -1.28
C VAL A 31 11.26 -4.48 -0.16
N GLY A 32 11.93 -5.59 -0.42
CA GLY A 32 12.42 -6.48 0.61
C GLY A 32 13.94 -6.33 0.66
N GLY A 33 14.48 -5.70 1.71
CA GLY A 33 15.93 -5.47 1.85
C GLY A 33 16.74 -6.78 1.84
N ARG A 34 17.21 -7.23 3.01
CA ARG A 34 17.86 -8.56 3.15
C ARG A 34 16.84 -9.72 3.22
N LYS A 35 15.55 -9.41 3.38
CA LYS A 35 14.45 -10.39 3.53
C LYS A 35 13.54 -10.39 2.30
N LEU A 36 12.69 -11.42 2.17
CA LEU A 36 11.61 -11.42 1.19
C LEU A 36 10.68 -10.21 1.39
N PRO A 37 10.15 -9.62 0.30
CA PRO A 37 9.16 -8.56 0.41
C PRO A 37 7.93 -9.02 1.18
N LYS A 38 7.32 -8.10 1.93
CA LYS A 38 6.05 -8.39 2.59
C LYS A 38 4.93 -8.43 1.56
N HIS A 39 3.93 -9.25 1.85
CA HIS A 39 2.70 -9.33 1.08
C HIS A 39 1.50 -9.23 2.02
N LYS A 40 0.38 -8.71 1.52
CA LYS A 40 -0.89 -8.61 2.23
C LYS A 40 -2.02 -9.14 1.36
N PRO A 41 -2.80 -10.12 1.83
CA PRO A 41 -4.02 -10.55 1.16
C PRO A 41 -5.06 -9.43 1.11
N GLY A 42 -5.87 -9.41 0.04
CA GLY A 42 -6.97 -8.45 -0.12
C GLY A 42 -8.05 -8.54 0.97
N SER A 43 -8.12 -9.65 1.72
CA SER A 43 -9.00 -9.80 2.88
C SER A 43 -8.54 -9.02 4.12
N HIS A 44 -7.30 -8.52 4.13
CA HIS A 44 -6.73 -7.81 5.26
C HIS A 44 -6.72 -6.30 5.00
N PRO A 45 -6.96 -5.47 6.03
CA PRO A 45 -6.90 -4.02 5.88
C PRO A 45 -5.52 -3.57 5.39
N ALA A 46 -5.54 -2.71 4.39
CA ALA A 46 -4.36 -2.07 3.82
C ALA A 46 -3.99 -0.76 4.54
N ASN A 47 -4.56 -0.52 5.73
CA ASN A 47 -4.56 0.72 6.52
C ASN A 47 -3.17 1.21 7.01
N THR A 48 -2.09 0.68 6.46
CA THR A 48 -0.71 1.06 6.79
C THR A 48 0.13 1.24 5.53
N ILE A 49 -0.41 1.86 4.47
CA ILE A 49 0.45 2.46 3.44
C ILE A 49 1.11 3.67 4.09
N LEU A 50 2.17 3.43 4.87
CA LEU A 50 2.83 4.44 5.68
C LEU A 50 3.88 5.18 4.87
N ARG A 51 4.05 6.49 5.12
CA ARG A 51 5.26 7.19 4.69
C ARG A 51 6.47 6.73 5.50
N CYS A 52 6.32 6.41 6.78
CA CYS A 52 7.35 5.78 7.63
C CYS A 52 6.85 5.53 9.07
N LEU A 53 7.30 4.45 9.72
CA LEU A 53 7.27 4.33 11.20
C LEU A 53 8.55 3.73 11.81
N ARG A 54 9.68 3.73 11.09
CA ARG A 54 11.00 3.55 11.74
C ARG A 54 12.08 4.33 10.98
N ARG A 55 12.85 5.10 11.76
CA ARG A 55 14.09 5.83 11.42
C ARG A 55 15.22 5.00 10.76
N ALA A 56 14.98 3.77 10.29
CA ALA A 56 16.03 2.82 9.92
C ALA A 56 15.73 1.94 8.69
N ALA A 57 14.66 2.18 7.92
CA ALA A 57 14.35 1.37 6.72
C ALA A 57 13.90 2.24 5.54
N PRO A 58 14.22 1.84 4.28
CA PRO A 58 13.71 2.51 3.09
C PRO A 58 12.18 2.50 3.10
N THR A 59 11.58 3.63 2.76
CA THR A 59 10.14 3.85 2.87
C THR A 59 9.40 3.40 1.59
N HIS A 60 8.07 3.41 1.62
CA HIS A 60 7.28 3.17 0.42
C HIS A 60 7.52 4.28 -0.62
N PHE A 61 7.56 5.55 -0.22
CA PHE A 61 7.58 6.68 -1.16
C PHE A 61 8.95 7.36 -1.32
N THR A 62 9.91 7.06 -0.44
CA THR A 62 11.28 7.57 -0.46
C THR A 62 12.27 6.45 -0.14
N ASP A 63 13.38 6.39 -0.85
CA ASP A 63 14.45 5.45 -0.52
C ASP A 63 15.32 5.95 0.65
N HIS A 64 16.34 5.17 1.01
CA HIS A 64 17.29 5.51 2.07
C HIS A 64 18.25 6.66 1.69
N LYS A 65 18.21 7.12 0.44
CA LYS A 65 18.95 8.28 -0.09
C LYS A 65 18.05 9.51 -0.22
N GLY A 66 16.79 9.43 0.21
CA GLY A 66 15.81 10.49 0.05
C GLY A 66 15.27 10.64 -1.38
N CYS A 67 15.57 9.71 -2.29
CA CYS A 67 15.05 9.73 -3.65
C CYS A 67 13.60 9.22 -3.69
N ASN A 68 12.77 9.94 -4.44
CA ASN A 68 11.36 9.65 -4.60
C ASN A 68 11.13 8.32 -5.32
N ARG A 69 10.25 7.48 -4.78
CA ARG A 69 9.84 6.23 -5.40
C ARG A 69 8.49 6.42 -6.07
N SER A 70 8.52 6.42 -7.40
CA SER A 70 7.31 6.37 -8.20
C SER A 70 6.63 5.02 -8.15
N LYS A 71 7.36 3.93 -7.81
CA LYS A 71 6.82 2.57 -7.69
C LYS A 71 7.27 1.87 -6.41
N PHE A 72 6.30 1.44 -5.58
CA PHE A 72 6.59 0.91 -4.25
C PHE A 72 5.93 -0.43 -3.90
N ALA A 73 4.87 -0.81 -4.61
CA ALA A 73 4.21 -2.10 -4.47
C ALA A 73 3.57 -2.51 -5.80
N ASP A 74 3.35 -3.81 -5.97
CA ASP A 74 2.57 -4.39 -7.05
C ASP A 74 1.40 -5.17 -6.48
N ILE A 75 0.30 -5.21 -7.24
CA ILE A 75 -0.88 -6.01 -6.96
C ILE A 75 -0.83 -7.21 -7.90
N TRP A 76 -0.80 -8.40 -7.32
CA TRP A 76 -0.98 -9.64 -8.06
C TRP A 76 -2.43 -10.10 -7.92
N LEU A 77 -3.02 -10.52 -9.03
CA LEU A 77 -4.36 -11.08 -9.11
C LEU A 77 -4.31 -12.59 -9.41
N PRO A 78 -5.30 -13.38 -8.96
CA PRO A 78 -5.31 -14.84 -9.15
C PRO A 78 -5.26 -15.33 -10.60
N ASP A 79 -5.64 -14.48 -11.55
CA ASP A 79 -5.54 -14.73 -13.00
C ASP A 79 -4.11 -14.57 -13.55
N GLY A 80 -3.14 -14.23 -12.68
CA GLY A 80 -1.75 -13.96 -13.05
C GLY A 80 -1.50 -12.51 -13.44
N THR A 81 -2.53 -11.66 -13.51
CA THR A 81 -2.39 -10.24 -13.84
C THR A 81 -1.62 -9.52 -12.74
N VAL A 82 -0.67 -8.67 -13.14
CA VAL A 82 0.13 -7.84 -12.22
C VAL A 82 -0.07 -6.37 -12.55
N LYS A 83 -0.54 -5.60 -11.57
CA LYS A 83 -0.73 -4.15 -11.68
C LYS A 83 0.20 -3.41 -10.74
N PHE A 84 0.73 -2.29 -11.19
CA PHE A 84 1.48 -1.39 -10.31
C PHE A 84 0.51 -0.61 -9.41
N LEU A 85 0.78 -0.52 -8.10
CA LEU A 85 -0.04 0.27 -7.17
C LEU A 85 0.18 1.78 -7.38
N SER A 86 -0.76 2.43 -8.08
CA SER A 86 -0.74 3.88 -8.28
C SER A 86 -1.06 4.66 -7.00
N ILE A 87 -0.79 5.97 -7.00
CA ILE A 87 -1.23 6.90 -5.93
C ILE A 87 -2.73 6.81 -5.69
N GLN A 88 -3.54 6.82 -6.75
CA GLN A 88 -4.99 6.65 -6.63
C GLN A 88 -5.38 5.30 -6.01
N GLY A 89 -4.70 4.22 -6.39
CA GLY A 89 -4.90 2.92 -5.77
C GLY A 89 -4.55 2.93 -4.28
N ALA A 90 -3.44 3.57 -3.92
CA ALA A 90 -3.01 3.72 -2.53
C ALA A 90 -3.99 4.56 -1.70
N ALA A 91 -4.52 5.65 -2.28
CA ALA A 91 -5.54 6.49 -1.67
C ALA A 91 -6.81 5.70 -1.36
N ARG A 92 -7.31 4.93 -2.33
CA ARG A 92 -8.48 4.04 -2.14
C ARG A 92 -8.25 3.01 -1.04
N LEU A 93 -7.07 2.38 -1.02
CA LEU A 93 -6.70 1.42 0.04
C LEU A 93 -6.61 2.06 1.43
N GLN A 94 -6.32 3.36 1.51
CA GLN A 94 -6.33 4.16 2.73
C GLN A 94 -7.71 4.75 3.06
N GLY A 95 -8.73 4.54 2.21
CA GLY A 95 -10.09 5.03 2.42
C GLY A 95 -10.32 6.49 2.05
N PHE A 96 -9.44 7.09 1.25
CA PHE A 96 -9.69 8.42 0.68
C PHE A 96 -10.86 8.36 -0.33
N PRO A 97 -11.71 9.39 -0.36
CA PRO A 97 -12.81 9.44 -1.31
C PRO A 97 -12.30 9.70 -2.73
N ASP A 98 -13.01 9.16 -3.73
CA ASP A 98 -12.63 9.26 -5.14
C ASP A 98 -12.63 10.69 -5.70
N TRP A 99 -13.35 11.62 -5.06
CA TRP A 99 -13.36 13.04 -5.44
C TRP A 99 -12.13 13.82 -4.97
N TYR A 100 -11.33 13.27 -4.05
CA TYR A 100 -10.15 13.96 -3.52
C TYR A 100 -9.00 13.94 -4.52
N GLU A 101 -8.54 15.12 -4.93
CA GLU A 101 -7.43 15.28 -5.86
C GLU A 101 -6.09 15.35 -5.13
N PHE A 102 -5.15 14.48 -5.52
CA PHE A 102 -3.79 14.52 -5.00
C PHE A 102 -2.88 15.35 -5.92
N PRO A 103 -1.85 16.01 -5.36
CA PRO A 103 -0.82 16.65 -6.17
C PRO A 103 -0.18 15.68 -7.18
N ASN A 104 0.18 16.18 -8.35
CA ASN A 104 0.83 15.37 -9.41
C ASN A 104 2.17 14.78 -8.96
N GLU A 105 2.86 15.43 -8.03
CA GLU A 105 4.11 14.95 -7.48
C GLU A 105 3.89 13.71 -6.59
N THR A 106 4.32 12.55 -7.07
CA THR A 106 4.11 11.25 -6.40
C THR A 106 4.64 11.20 -4.97
N ALA A 107 5.75 11.89 -4.69
CA ALA A 107 6.33 11.92 -3.35
C ALA A 107 5.48 12.73 -2.37
N THR A 108 4.96 13.87 -2.81
CA THR A 108 4.07 14.72 -2.03
C THR A 108 2.71 14.04 -1.83
N ALA A 109 2.12 13.48 -2.89
CA ALA A 109 0.88 12.71 -2.79
C ALA A 109 1.04 11.47 -1.88
N GLY A 110 2.11 10.70 -2.06
CA GLY A 110 2.43 9.56 -1.21
C GLY A 110 2.68 9.97 0.25
N SER A 111 3.20 11.18 0.47
CA SER A 111 3.37 11.75 1.81
C SER A 111 2.06 12.10 2.49
N ILE A 112 1.12 12.71 1.75
CA ILE A 112 -0.22 12.99 2.25
C ILE A 112 -0.89 11.68 2.65
N ILE A 113 -0.92 10.69 1.74
CA ILE A 113 -1.51 9.37 2.01
C ILE A 113 -0.82 8.72 3.22
N GLY A 114 0.51 8.74 3.24
CA GLY A 114 1.30 8.01 4.22
C GLY A 114 1.39 8.62 5.62
N TYR A 115 1.06 9.90 5.79
CA TYR A 115 0.99 10.56 7.10
C TYR A 115 -0.44 10.84 7.57
N SER A 116 -1.43 10.69 6.71
CA SER A 116 -2.81 10.88 7.10
C SER A 116 -3.30 9.74 7.98
N VAL A 117 -4.21 10.07 8.88
CA VAL A 117 -5.11 9.08 9.48
C VAL A 117 -6.07 8.60 8.39
N PRO A 118 -6.31 7.28 8.23
CA PRO A 118 -7.26 6.76 7.25
C PRO A 118 -8.63 7.45 7.41
N PRO A 119 -9.22 8.05 6.35
CA PRO A 119 -10.49 8.79 6.49
C PRO A 119 -11.64 7.92 7.01
N SER A 120 -11.66 6.63 6.67
CA SER A 120 -12.65 5.68 7.22
C SER A 120 -12.54 5.53 8.73
N PHE A 121 -11.33 5.48 9.28
CA PHE A 121 -11.10 5.45 10.72
C PHE A 121 -11.53 6.76 11.38
N ALA A 122 -11.13 7.90 10.82
CA ALA A 122 -11.52 9.21 11.35
C ALA A 122 -13.04 9.38 11.38
N THR A 123 -13.73 8.91 10.33
CA THR A 123 -15.20 8.91 10.24
C THR A 123 -15.83 8.06 11.35
N GLN A 124 -15.35 6.83 11.55
CA GLN A 124 -15.86 5.95 12.60
C GLN A 124 -15.61 6.51 14.00
N LEU A 125 -14.43 7.09 14.23
CA LEU A 125 -14.09 7.74 15.50
C LEU A 125 -15.04 8.91 15.81
N PHE A 126 -15.31 9.76 14.81
CA PHE A 126 -16.22 10.88 14.95
C PHE A 126 -17.64 10.42 15.27
N MET A 127 -18.16 9.44 14.52
CA MET A 127 -19.50 8.86 14.76
C MET A 127 -19.60 8.25 16.17
N SER A 128 -18.56 7.53 16.60
CA SER A 128 -18.50 6.96 17.95
C SER A 128 -18.52 8.04 19.02
N ALA A 129 -17.76 9.13 18.86
CA ALA A 129 -17.74 10.23 19.81
C ALA A 129 -19.10 10.94 19.91
N GLN A 130 -19.80 11.12 18.78
CA GLN A 130 -21.16 11.68 18.78
C GLN A 130 -22.17 10.79 19.50
N SER A 131 -22.07 9.46 19.35
CA SER A 131 -22.98 8.52 20.03
C SER A 131 -22.83 8.49 21.55
N ILE A 132 -21.69 8.93 22.08
CA ILE A 132 -21.41 9.01 23.53
C ILE A 132 -21.92 10.34 24.12
N ALA A 133 -22.03 11.37 23.28
CA ALA A 133 -22.43 12.72 23.69
C ALA A 133 -23.96 12.94 23.65
N MET A 134 -24.73 11.95 23.20
CA MET A 134 -26.20 11.92 23.22
C MET A 134 -26.69 10.93 24.29
#